data_AF-A0A3B5B521-F1
#
_entry.id   AF-A0A3B5B521-F1
#
_cell.length_a   1.000
_cell.length_b   1.000
_cell.length_c   1.000
_cell.angle_alpha   90.00
_cell.angle_beta   90.00
_cell.angle_gamma   90.00
#
_symmetry.space_group_name_H-M   'P 1'
#
loop_
_entity.id
_entity.type
_entity.pdbx_description
1 polymer ?
#
loop_
_entity_poly.entity_id
_entity_poly.type
_entity_poly.pdbx_seq_one_letter_code
_entity_poly.pdbx_strand_id
1 'polypeptide(L)' 'VGEMVFRSEEMCLAQLFLQSGSEYDCISELGELGLVEFRDLNPSVSSFQRRFVSEIKRCEEMERILGKRAFH' A
#
# COMPACT_ATOMS: atom_id res chain seq x y z
N VAL A 1 27.04 15.30 0.85
CA VAL A 1 26.42 14.01 1.18
C VAL A 1 27.07 13.51 2.45
N GLY A 2 26.60 14.02 3.60
CA GLY A 2 27.14 13.66 4.92
C GLY A 2 26.13 12.72 5.55
N GLU A 3 26.45 11.44 5.57
CA GLU A 3 25.48 10.41 5.97
C GLU A 3 25.21 10.44 7.47
N MET A 4 23.92 10.31 7.80
CA MET A 4 23.34 10.21 9.13
C MET A 4 23.62 8.82 9.74
N VAL A 5 24.90 8.41 9.82
CA VAL A 5 25.30 7.03 10.14
C VAL A 5 25.06 6.66 11.62
N PHE A 6 24.86 7.65 12.50
CA PHE A 6 24.84 7.42 13.95
C PHE A 6 23.46 7.51 14.62
N ARG A 7 22.43 8.03 13.95
CA ARG A 7 21.09 8.23 14.54
C ARG A 7 19.99 8.10 13.48
N SER A 8 18.81 7.66 13.90
CA SER A 8 17.60 7.63 13.05
C SER A 8 17.26 9.03 12.53
N GLU A 9 16.74 9.10 11.31
CA GLU A 9 16.19 10.33 10.75
C GLU A 9 14.96 10.79 11.54
N GLU A 10 14.66 12.09 11.48
CA GLU A 10 13.44 12.62 12.07
C GLU A 10 12.22 12.15 11.28
N MET A 11 11.23 11.60 12.00
CA MET A 11 9.99 11.08 11.42
C MET A 11 8.82 11.99 11.79
N CYS A 12 7.86 12.17 10.87
CA CYS A 12 6.62 12.88 11.14
C CYS A 12 5.41 11.95 10.97
N LEU A 13 4.38 12.16 11.81
CA LEU A 13 3.08 11.51 11.63
C LEU A 13 2.15 12.48 10.92
N ALA A 14 1.66 12.07 9.75
CA ALA A 14 0.68 12.83 8.98
C ALA A 14 -0.64 12.05 8.87
N GLN A 15 -1.75 12.78 8.76
CA GLN A 15 -3.07 12.22 8.51
C GLN A 15 -3.52 12.59 7.10
N LEU A 16 -3.83 11.58 6.28
CA LEU A 16 -4.23 11.75 4.89
C LEU A 16 -5.74 11.57 4.76
N PHE A 17 -6.41 12.52 4.10
CA PHE A 17 -7.83 12.44 3.76
C PHE A 17 -7.95 12.38 2.24
N LEU A 18 -8.45 11.27 1.71
CA LEU A 18 -8.59 11.05 0.27
C LEU A 18 -10.06 10.96 -0.13
N GLN A 19 -10.41 11.54 -1.26
CA GLN A 19 -11.73 11.38 -1.88
C GLN A 19 -11.76 10.13 -2.76
N SER A 20 -12.94 9.53 -2.91
CA SER A 20 -13.14 8.25 -3.61
C SER A 20 -12.93 8.27 -5.15
N GLY A 21 -12.46 9.40 -5.69
CA GLY A 21 -12.09 9.52 -7.10
C GLY A 21 -10.61 9.79 -7.33
N SER A 22 -9.82 9.96 -6.26
CA SER A 22 -8.40 10.28 -6.34
C SER A 22 -7.55 9.41 -5.41
N GLU A 23 -8.15 8.50 -4.66
CA GLU A 23 -7.41 7.68 -3.70
C GLU A 23 -6.43 6.75 -4.39
N TYR A 24 -6.79 6.21 -5.56
CA TYR A 24 -5.91 5.31 -6.29
C TYR A 24 -4.66 6.02 -6.80
N ASP A 25 -4.84 7.14 -7.48
CA ASP A 25 -3.73 7.92 -8.07
C ASP A 25 -2.79 8.43 -6.97
N CYS A 26 -3.35 9.01 -5.90
CA CYS A 26 -2.54 9.49 -4.78
C CYS A 26 -1.75 8.37 -4.10
N ILE A 27 -2.36 7.19 -3.88
CA ILE A 27 -1.66 6.07 -3.26
C ILE A 27 -0.62 5.46 -4.20
N SER A 28 -0.86 5.46 -5.51
CA SER A 28 0.11 5.02 -6.51
C SER A 28 1.36 5.89 -6.49
N GLU A 29 1.20 7.21 -6.57
CA GLU A 29 2.31 8.17 -6.50
C GLU A 29 3.11 8.05 -5.19
N LEU A 30 2.41 7.91 -4.05
CA LEU A 30 3.07 7.69 -2.75
C LEU A 30 3.85 6.38 -2.71
N GLY A 31 3.34 5.32 -3.34
CA GLY A 31 4.01 4.04 -3.47
C GLY A 31 5.28 4.13 -4.33
N GLU A 32 5.24 4.92 -5.42
CA GLU A 32 6.39 5.18 -6.29
C GLU A 32 7.49 6.00 -5.59
N LEU A 33 7.11 6.97 -4.74
CA LEU A 33 8.07 7.74 -3.95
C LEU A 33 8.81 6.88 -2.91
N GLY A 34 8.13 5.90 -2.30
CA GLY A 34 8.75 4.96 -1.34
C GLY A 34 9.18 5.57 -0.01
N LEU A 35 8.64 6.75 0.36
CA LEU A 35 9.03 7.51 1.56
C LEU A 35 8.01 7.43 2.71
N VAL A 36 6.90 6.71 2.51
CA VAL A 36 5.77 6.69 3.45
C VAL A 36 5.57 5.30 4.04
N GLU A 37 5.42 5.23 5.36
CA GLU A 37 5.01 4.03 6.08
C GLU A 37 3.56 4.19 6.57
N PHE A 38 2.66 3.32 6.09
CA PHE A 38 1.25 3.33 6.50
C PHE A 38 1.03 2.54 7.80
N ARG A 39 0.27 3.13 8.73
CA ARG A 39 -0.19 2.44 9.94
C ARG A 39 -1.55 1.81 9.74
N ASP A 40 -1.74 0.59 10.23
CA ASP A 40 -3.05 -0.05 10.23
C ASP A 40 -3.97 0.63 11.25
N LEU A 41 -4.97 1.35 10.75
CA LEU A 41 -6.00 1.99 11.57
C LEU A 41 -7.14 1.04 11.96
N ASN A 42 -7.21 -0.16 11.38
CA ASN A 42 -8.28 -1.13 11.58
C ASN A 42 -7.76 -2.50 12.07
N PRO A 43 -6.97 -2.57 13.16
CA PRO A 43 -6.33 -3.82 13.60
C PRO A 43 -7.34 -4.86 14.12
N SER A 44 -8.52 -4.44 14.58
CA SER A 44 -9.58 -5.33 15.05
C SER A 44 -10.44 -5.90 13.91
N VAL A 45 -10.31 -5.36 12.70
CA VAL A 45 -11.10 -5.78 11.54
C VAL A 45 -10.35 -6.91 10.83
N SER A 46 -10.99 -8.09 10.80
CA SER A 46 -10.48 -9.26 10.07
C SER A 46 -10.25 -8.91 8.60
N SER A 47 -9.21 -9.48 7.98
CA SER A 47 -8.87 -9.30 6.56
C SER A 47 -10.07 -9.54 5.63
N PHE A 48 -10.94 -10.50 5.97
CA PHE A 48 -12.11 -10.86 5.18
C PHE A 48 -13.25 -9.83 5.21
N GLN A 49 -13.24 -8.93 6.19
CA GLN A 49 -14.26 -7.90 6.38
C GLN A 49 -13.78 -6.52 5.98
N ARG A 50 -12.54 -6.39 5.50
CA ARG A 50 -11.97 -5.12 5.05
C ARG A 50 -12.62 -4.66 3.75
N ARG A 51 -12.73 -3.34 3.58
CA ARG A 51 -13.44 -2.67 2.48
C ARG A 51 -13.04 -3.18 1.08
N PHE A 52 -11.76 -3.41 0.83
CA PHE A 52 -11.22 -3.73 -0.50
C PHE A 52 -10.95 -5.22 -0.74
N VAL A 53 -11.56 -6.11 0.06
CA VAL A 53 -11.31 -7.56 -0.03
C VAL A 53 -11.68 -8.16 -1.39
N SER A 54 -12.73 -7.65 -2.03
CA SER A 54 -13.15 -8.11 -3.38
C SER A 54 -12.09 -7.82 -4.43
N GLU A 55 -11.51 -6.64 -4.39
CA GLU A 55 -10.51 -6.15 -5.33
C GLU A 55 -9.21 -6.92 -5.16
N ILE A 56 -8.78 -7.14 -3.91
CA ILE A 56 -7.60 -7.97 -3.60
C ILE A 56 -7.77 -9.38 -4.17
N LYS A 57 -8.91 -10.04 -3.91
CA LYS A 57 -9.20 -11.38 -4.45
C LYS A 57 -9.17 -11.43 -5.97
N ARG A 58 -9.65 -10.37 -6.64
CA ARG A 58 -9.61 -10.28 -8.10
C ARG A 58 -8.18 -10.18 -8.62
N CYS A 59 -7.32 -9.43 -7.94
CA CYS A 59 -5.89 -9.36 -8.25
C CYS A 59 -5.19 -10.71 -8.05
N GLU A 60 -5.43 -11.39 -6.92
CA GLU A 60 -4.88 -12.72 -6.63
C GLU A 60 -5.26 -13.75 -7.71
N GLU A 61 -6.53 -13.76 -8.15
CA GLU A 61 -6.97 -14.65 -9.21
C GLU A 61 -6.34 -14.31 -10.56
N MET A 62 -6.18 -13.02 -10.86
CA MET A 62 -5.50 -12.57 -12.08
C MET A 62 -4.02 -13.00 -12.08
N GLU A 63 -3.32 -12.83 -10.96
CA GLU A 63 -1.94 -13.32 -10.78
C GLU A 63 -1.86 -14.83 -10.97
N ARG A 64 -2.82 -15.60 -10.45
CA ARG A 64 -2.88 -17.05 -10.66
C ARG A 64 -3.03 -17.43 -12.14
N ILE A 65 -3.84 -16.70 -12.90
CA ILE A 65 -4.05 -16.95 -14.34
C ILE A 65 -2.82 -16.53 -15.15
N LEU A 66 -2.26 -15.35 -14.87
CA LEU A 66 -1.11 -14.80 -15.59
C LEU A 66 0.19 -15.54 -15.25
N GLY A 67 0.39 -15.88 -13.98
CA GLY A 67 1.51 -16.72 -13.53
C GLY A 67 1.52 -18.07 -14.23
N LYS A 68 0.34 -18.67 -14.48
CA LYS A 68 0.24 -19.90 -15.29
C LYS A 68 0.60 -19.71 -16.77
N ARG A 69 0.46 -18.51 -17.32
CA ARG A 69 0.83 -18.20 -18.71
C ARG A 69 2.31 -17.83 -18.87
N ALA A 70 2.97 -17.33 -17.83
CA ALA A 70 4.38 -16.96 -17.89
C ALA A 70 5.35 -18.15 -17.97
N PHE A 71 4.87 -19.38 -17.72
CA PHE A 71 5.66 -20.62 -17.77
C PHE A 71 5.26 -21.57 -18.91
N HIS A 72 4.51 -21.09 -19.91
CA HIS A 72 4.24 -21.79 -21.17
C HIS A 72 4.67 -20.92 -22.35
#